data_AF-A0A3M1F466-F1
#
_entry.id   AF-A0A3M1F466-F1
#
_cell.length_a   1.000
_cell.length_b   1.000
_cell.length_c   1.000
_cell.angle_alpha   90.00
_cell.angle_beta   90.00
_cell.angle_gamma   90.00
#
_symmetry.space_group_name_H-M   'P 1'
#
loop_
_entity.id
_entity.type
_entity.pdbx_description
1 polymer ?
#
loop_
_entity_poly.entity_id
_entity_poly.type
_entity_poly.pdbx_seq_one_letter_code
_entity_poly.pdbx_strand_id
1 'polypeptide(L)'
;MNRFWRAVFWLVLILSIFPLYTRYKAAAAPIPPGVHLGGVELSRLKEPDQVQAALWERFDEPIAVYFGDERLILRPEDVDFQLDVERMLAEAQQYLEG
;
A
#
# COMPACT_ATOMS: atom_id res chain seq x y z
N MET A 1 -47.17 -16.29 -10.57
CA MET A 1 -46.34 -16.43 -9.34
C MET A 1 -44.86 -16.71 -9.60
N ASN A 2 -44.52 -17.63 -10.52
CA ASN A 2 -43.18 -18.23 -10.62
C ASN A 2 -42.12 -17.33 -11.29
N ARG A 3 -42.54 -16.28 -12.00
CA ARG A 3 -41.62 -15.33 -12.66
C ARG A 3 -41.07 -14.28 -11.68
N PHE A 4 -41.90 -13.87 -10.72
CA PHE A 4 -41.51 -12.96 -9.64
C PHE A 4 -40.48 -13.61 -8.71
N TRP A 5 -40.74 -14.84 -8.26
CA TRP A 5 -39.81 -15.60 -7.42
C TRP A 5 -38.47 -15.90 -8.10
N ARG A 6 -38.45 -16.14 -9.42
CA ARG A 6 -37.19 -16.27 -10.18
C ARG A 6 -36.40 -14.96 -10.22
N ALA A 7 -37.06 -13.82 -10.39
CA ALA A 7 -36.39 -12.52 -10.37
C ALA A 7 -35.82 -12.21 -8.99
N VAL A 8 -36.56 -12.49 -7.92
CA VAL A 8 -36.09 -12.35 -6.54
C VAL A 8 -34.90 -13.28 -6.26
N PHE A 9 -34.96 -14.53 -6.73
CA PHE A 9 -33.85 -15.47 -6.58
C PHE A 9 -32.57 -14.98 -7.28
N TRP A 10 -32.68 -14.48 -8.53
CA TRP A 10 -31.54 -13.90 -9.24
C TRP A 10 -31.00 -12.63 -8.57
N LEU A 11 -31.87 -11.77 -8.06
CA LEU A 11 -31.48 -10.56 -7.34
C LEU A 11 -30.70 -10.92 -6.06
N VAL A 12 -31.21 -11.86 -5.27
CA VAL A 12 -30.55 -12.34 -4.05
C VAL A 12 -29.21 -13.00 -4.37
N LEU A 13 -29.13 -13.79 -5.45
CA LEU A 13 -27.89 -14.42 -5.89
C LEU A 13 -26.83 -13.37 -6.27
N ILE A 14 -27.22 -12.34 -7.03
CA ILE A 14 -26.32 -11.24 -7.43
C ILE A 14 -25.88 -10.43 -6.21
N LEU A 15 -26.80 -10.09 -5.32
CA LEU A 15 -26.49 -9.34 -4.09
C LEU A 15 -25.61 -10.16 -3.13
N SER A 16 -25.72 -11.48 -3.13
CA SER A 16 -24.87 -12.37 -2.33
C SER A 16 -23.42 -12.45 -2.84
N ILE A 17 -23.17 -12.16 -4.12
CA ILE A 17 -21.81 -12.14 -4.71
C ILE A 17 -21.11 -10.81 -4.43
N PHE A 18 -21.87 -9.74 -4.25
CA PHE A 18 -21.36 -8.40 -3.99
C PHE A 18 -20.41 -8.30 -2.76
N PRO A 19 -20.73 -8.84 -1.57
CA PRO A 19 -19.84 -8.80 -0.41
C PRO A 19 -18.55 -9.61 -0.61
N LEU A 20 -18.56 -10.61 -1.49
CA LEU A 20 -17.36 -11.38 -1.82
C LEU A 20 -16.42 -10.58 -2.72
N TYR A 21 -16.98 -9.82 -3.66
CA TYR A 21 -16.22 -8.95 -4.57
C TYR A 21 -15.59 -7.75 -3.85
N THR A 22 -16.32 -7.13 -2.91
CA THR A 22 -15.77 -6.03 -2.09
C THR A 22 -14.63 -6.51 -1.20
N ARG A 23 -14.74 -7.70 -0.61
CA ARG A 23 -13.65 -8.32 0.15
C ARG A 23 -12.43 -8.65 -0.70
N TYR A 24 -12.62 -9.10 -1.94
CA TYR A 24 -11.52 -9.38 -2.85
C TYR A 24 -10.76 -8.10 -3.25
N LYS A 25 -11.48 -7.00 -3.52
CA LYS A 25 -10.84 -5.70 -3.80
C LYS A 25 -10.07 -5.14 -2.60
N ALA A 26 -10.60 -5.33 -1.39
CA ALA A 26 -9.92 -4.91 -0.17
C ALA A 26 -8.65 -5.75 0.07
N ALA A 27 -8.71 -7.07 -0.12
CA ALA A 27 -7.56 -7.96 0.06
C ALA A 27 -6.49 -7.82 -1.04
N ALA A 28 -6.88 -7.39 -2.25
CA ALA A 28 -5.97 -7.24 -3.38
C ALA A 28 -5.25 -5.87 -3.45
N ALA A 29 -5.49 -4.99 -2.49
CA ALA A 29 -4.83 -3.69 -2.38
C ALA A 29 -4.09 -3.62 -1.02
N PRO A 30 -2.81 -3.99 -0.96
CA PRO A 30 -2.02 -3.95 0.27
C PRO A 30 -1.87 -2.53 0.83
N ILE A 31 -2.07 -1.50 0.01
CA ILE A 31 -1.89 -0.09 0.36
C ILE A 31 -3.23 0.64 0.12
N PRO A 32 -3.80 1.32 1.13
CA PRO A 32 -5.00 2.11 0.95
C PRO A 32 -4.84 3.20 -0.11
N PRO A 33 -5.91 3.52 -0.87
CA PRO A 33 -5.91 4.69 -1.73
C PRO A 33 -5.72 5.97 -0.91
N GLY A 34 -4.78 6.82 -1.33
CA GLY A 34 -4.45 8.07 -0.64
C GLY A 34 -3.39 7.99 0.45
N VAL A 35 -2.82 6.81 0.72
CA VAL A 35 -1.65 6.67 1.62
C VAL A 35 -0.35 6.86 0.85
N HIS A 36 0.51 7.74 1.39
CA HIS A 36 1.86 7.96 0.92
C HIS A 36 2.84 7.27 1.86
N LEU A 37 3.61 6.32 1.33
CA LEU A 37 4.69 5.65 2.06
C LEU A 37 5.99 6.36 1.73
N GLY A 38 6.64 6.95 2.74
CA GLY A 38 7.88 7.69 2.54
C GLY A 38 7.78 8.89 1.59
N GLY A 39 6.59 9.49 1.47
CA GLY A 39 6.33 10.58 0.52
C GLY A 39 6.05 10.14 -0.92
N VAL A 40 6.06 8.83 -1.20
CA VAL A 40 5.75 8.26 -2.52
C VAL A 40 4.33 7.71 -2.52
N GLU A 41 3.55 8.01 -3.57
CA GLU A 41 2.22 7.43 -3.76
C GLU A 41 2.33 6.02 -4.35
N LEU A 42 2.23 5.01 -3.48
CA LEU A 42 2.39 3.59 -3.84
C LEU A 42 1.05 2.85 -3.96
N SER A 43 -0.07 3.57 -3.81
CA SER A 43 -1.44 3.03 -3.85
C SER A 43 -1.81 2.25 -5.12
N ARG A 44 -1.06 2.46 -6.22
CA ARG A 44 -1.24 1.74 -7.50
C ARG A 44 -0.44 0.44 -7.59
N LEU A 45 0.58 0.28 -6.75
CA LEU A 45 1.45 -0.89 -6.74
C LEU A 45 0.83 -1.95 -5.83
N LYS A 46 0.71 -3.17 -6.38
CA LYS A 46 0.06 -4.29 -5.71
C LYS A 46 1.04 -5.36 -5.22
N GLU A 47 2.24 -5.36 -5.76
CA GLU A 47 3.28 -6.34 -5.43
C GLU A 47 4.32 -5.71 -4.49
N PRO A 48 4.66 -6.39 -3.37
CA PRO A 48 5.66 -5.92 -2.42
C PRO A 48 7.01 -5.57 -3.05
N ASP A 49 7.45 -6.37 -4.03
CA ASP A 49 8.74 -6.16 -4.71
C ASP A 49 8.77 -4.84 -5.50
N GLN A 50 7.63 -4.46 -6.10
CA GLN A 50 7.51 -3.20 -6.84
C GLN A 50 7.46 -1.99 -5.88
N VAL A 51 6.81 -2.16 -4.72
CA VAL A 51 6.79 -1.16 -3.64
C VAL A 51 8.21 -0.94 -3.11
N GLN A 52 8.96 -2.02 -2.90
CA GLN A 52 10.35 -1.97 -2.45
C GLN A 52 11.24 -1.26 -3.47
N ALA A 53 11.16 -1.61 -4.75
CA ALA A 53 11.96 -0.96 -5.79
C ALA A 53 11.67 0.55 -5.90
N ALA A 54 10.39 0.94 -5.87
CA ALA A 54 9.99 2.34 -5.93
C ALA A 54 10.42 3.15 -4.70
N LEU A 55 10.44 2.53 -3.52
CA LEU A 55 10.97 3.17 -2.32
C LEU A 55 12.49 3.30 -2.38
N TRP A 56 13.22 2.26 -2.80
CA TRP A 56 14.68 2.34 -2.94
C TRP A 56 15.11 3.44 -3.91
N GLU A 57 14.43 3.59 -5.05
CA GLU A 57 14.71 4.70 -5.99
C GLU A 57 14.60 6.08 -5.32
N ARG A 58 13.68 6.25 -4.36
CA ARG A 58 13.51 7.51 -3.65
C ARG A 58 14.51 7.71 -2.50
N PHE A 59 14.80 6.65 -1.76
CA PHE A 59 15.60 6.69 -0.53
C PHE A 59 17.10 6.51 -0.77
N ASP A 60 17.54 6.21 -1.99
CA ASP A 60 18.95 6.20 -2.40
C ASP A 60 19.57 7.61 -2.48
N GLU A 61 18.75 8.67 -2.42
CA GLU A 61 19.21 10.05 -2.56
C GLU A 61 20.02 10.50 -1.31
N PRO A 62 21.25 11.02 -1.48
CA PRO A 62 22.08 11.47 -0.38
C PRO A 62 21.50 12.70 0.32
N ILE A 63 21.63 12.73 1.65
CA ILE A 63 21.12 13.82 2.48
C ILE A 63 22.30 14.62 3.02
N ALA A 64 22.23 15.94 2.89
CA ALA A 64 23.19 16.84 3.54
C ALA A 64 22.71 17.18 4.96
N VAL A 65 23.54 16.87 5.96
CA VAL A 65 23.31 17.25 7.35
C VAL A 65 24.41 18.21 7.81
N TYR A 66 24.02 19.13 8.67
CA TYR A 66 24.94 20.07 9.32
C TYR A 66 25.27 19.55 10.71
N PHE A 67 26.55 19.38 11.00
CA PHE A 67 27.05 18.98 12.31
C PHE A 67 28.15 19.95 12.75
N GLY A 68 27.82 20.82 13.71
CA GLY A 68 28.67 21.97 14.03
C GLY A 68 28.79 22.92 12.84
N ASP A 69 30.03 23.26 12.48
CA ASP A 69 30.35 24.10 11.31
C ASP A 69 30.64 23.28 10.04
N GLU A 70 30.49 21.96 10.09
CA GLU A 70 30.76 21.06 8.97
C GLU A 70 29.47 20.58 8.30
N ARG A 71 29.50 20.50 6.96
CA ARG A 71 28.44 19.92 6.14
C ARG A 71 28.85 18.50 5.74
N LEU A 72 28.14 17.51 6.27
CA LEU A 72 28.34 16.10 5.95
C LEU A 72 27.30 15.67 4.91
N ILE A 73 27.75 14.93 3.90
CA ILE A 73 26.88 14.27 2.93
C ILE A 73 26.76 12.82 3.38
N LEU A 74 25.57 12.43 3.81
CA LEU A 74 25.28 11.06 4.20
C LEU A 74 24.65 10.35 3.01
N ARG A 75 25.31 9.27 2.57
CA ARG A 75 24.68 8.31 1.67
C ARG A 75 24.11 7.17 2.49
N PRO A 76 22.99 6.57 2.05
CA PRO A 76 22.40 5.42 2.75
C PRO A 76 23.39 4.28 3.01
N GLU A 77 24.30 4.00 2.06
CA GLU A 77 25.33 2.97 2.21
C GLU A 77 26.39 3.30 3.28
N ASP A 78 26.63 4.59 3.58
CA ASP A 78 27.63 5.01 4.56
C ASP A 78 27.14 4.82 6.01
N VAL A 79 25.84 4.64 6.21
CA VAL A 79 25.19 4.60 7.53
C VAL A 79 24.44 3.30 7.81
N ASP A 80 24.62 2.27 6.97
CA ASP A 80 23.88 1.00 7.02
C ASP A 80 22.37 1.23 7.08
N PHE A 81 21.87 2.15 6.24
CA PHE A 81 20.45 2.45 6.18
C PHE A 81 19.70 1.23 5.61
N GLN A 82 18.79 0.69 6.41
CA GLN A 82 17.94 -0.44 6.01
C GLN A 82 16.48 -0.01 5.98
N LEU A 83 15.85 -0.24 4.83
CA LEU A 83 14.44 0.03 4.63
C LEU A 83 13.60 -1.21 4.98
N ASP A 84 12.85 -1.14 6.08
CA ASP A 84 11.92 -2.19 6.51
C ASP A 84 10.57 -2.04 5.79
N VAL A 85 10.50 -2.53 4.56
CA VAL A 85 9.30 -2.44 3.70
C VAL A 85 8.13 -3.25 4.26
N GLU A 86 8.42 -4.40 4.88
CA GLU A 86 7.41 -5.28 5.43
C GLU A 86 6.66 -4.60 6.58
N ARG A 87 7.38 -3.95 7.48
CA ARG A 87 6.79 -3.19 8.59
C ARG A 87 6.00 -1.98 8.11
N MET A 88 6.52 -1.23 7.12
CA MET A 88 5.81 -0.09 6.54
C MET A 88 4.49 -0.51 5.88
N LEU A 89 4.48 -1.66 5.19
CA LEU A 89 3.27 -2.22 4.61
C LEU A 89 2.28 -2.67 5.69
N ALA A 90 2.77 -3.34 6.74
CA ALA A 90 1.92 -3.78 7.85
C ALA A 90 1.25 -2.60 8.56
N GLU A 91 1.98 -1.50 8.81
CA GLU A 91 1.39 -0.27 9.35
C GLU A 91 0.38 0.37 8.38
N ALA A 92 0.68 0.40 7.08
CA ALA A 92 -0.26 0.94 6.09
C ALA A 92 -1.56 0.13 5.99
N GLN A 93 -1.48 -1.19 6.13
CA GLN A 93 -2.65 -2.07 6.15
C GLN A 93 -3.55 -1.81 7.35
N GLN A 94 -3.01 -1.40 8.50
CA GLN A 94 -3.82 -1.05 9.67
C GLN A 94 -4.82 0.08 9.37
N TYR A 95 -4.46 1.02 8.48
CA TYR A 95 -5.37 2.10 8.04
C TYR A 95 -6.46 1.64 7.06
N LEU A 96 -6.40 0.41 6.53
CA LEU A 96 -7.51 -0.21 5.79
C LEU A 96 -8.63 -0.70 6.72
N GLU A 97 -8.31 -0.99 7.99
CA GLU A 97 -9.25 -1.60 8.94
C GLU A 97 -10.13 -0.58 9.68
N GLY A 98 -9.74 0.70 9.68
CA GLY A 98 -10.48 1.81 10.29
C GLY A 98 -9.82 2.36 11.55
#